data_AF-A0A9W7H5K2-F1
#
_entry.id   AF-A0A9W7H5K2-F1
#
_cell.length_a   1.000
_cell.length_b   1.000
_cell.length_c   1.000
_cell.angle_alpha   90.00
_cell.angle_beta   90.00
_cell.angle_gamma   90.00
#
_symmetry.space_group_name_H-M   'P 1'
#
loop_
_entity.id
_entity.type
_entity.pdbx_description
1 polymer ?
#
loop_
_entity_poly.entity_id
_entity_poly.type
_entity_poly.pdbx_seq_one_letter_code
_entity_poly.pdbx_strand_id
1 'polypeptide(L)'
;MKCIARLRSRRVVQDHLPRAPNEAAVGGGCCWANLPQELLWEVLLRIEDSESSWPQRKNVVACAGVCRSWRIIIKQIVKVPQLSGKLTFPISVKQPGPKDFLLQCFIKRNRSTQTYYLYLGLTNSLLDVGKFLLAARKCRRPTCTDYIISLQAEDISKGKNAYVGRLRSNFLGTKFTVFDGQPPHAGAKMAKSRSSRLANLKQVSPRVPSGNCPMAHISYELNTLGSRGPRRMQCNMITIPATSIRPGGLAPTQAEFSLNSVNPSPSIPNFHSKSASMENIVSGSGPLSHKNNGGLVLTNKAPRWHEQLQCWCLNFHGRVTVASVKNFQLVASPEAEPAGPVHEKIILQFGKVGKDLFTMDYRYPISAFQAFAICLSSFDTKIACE
;
A
#
# COMPACT_ATOMS: atom_id res chain seq x y z
N MET A 1 6.22 8.70 -32.09
CA MET A 1 5.30 7.86 -31.26
C MET A 1 3.89 7.68 -31.85
N LYS A 2 3.68 7.65 -33.19
CA LYS A 2 2.36 7.36 -33.79
C LYS A 2 2.07 5.86 -34.04
N CYS A 3 3.07 4.99 -33.94
CA CYS A 3 2.89 3.55 -34.22
C CYS A 3 2.30 2.70 -33.08
N ILE A 4 2.11 3.25 -31.87
CA ILE A 4 1.74 2.44 -30.69
C ILE A 4 0.21 2.35 -30.49
N ALA A 5 -0.60 3.15 -31.21
CA ALA A 5 -2.04 3.25 -30.95
C ALA A 5 -2.94 2.24 -31.70
N ARG A 6 -2.40 1.35 -32.56
CA ARG A 6 -3.25 0.50 -33.43
C ARG A 6 -3.53 -0.92 -32.95
N LEU A 7 -3.10 -1.33 -31.75
CA LEU A 7 -3.33 -2.69 -31.27
C LEU A 7 -4.41 -2.75 -30.18
N ARG A 8 -5.64 -2.34 -30.49
CA ARG A 8 -6.86 -2.93 -29.92
C ARG A 8 -8.04 -2.90 -30.90
N SER A 9 -8.48 -4.10 -31.27
CA SER A 9 -9.84 -4.49 -31.66
C SER A 9 -10.43 -3.95 -32.98
N ARG A 10 -10.28 -4.73 -34.06
CA ARG A 10 -11.36 -4.96 -35.03
C ARG A 10 -11.56 -6.46 -35.21
N ARG A 11 -12.76 -6.94 -34.88
CA ARG A 11 -13.33 -8.23 -35.31
C ARG A 11 -13.69 -8.13 -36.80
N VAL A 12 -13.94 -9.30 -37.42
CA VAL A 12 -14.98 -9.61 -38.43
C VAL A 12 -14.43 -10.27 -39.71
N VAL A 13 -14.94 -11.50 -39.91
CA VAL A 13 -15.31 -12.23 -41.15
C VAL A 13 -14.21 -12.66 -42.13
N GLN A 14 -14.28 -13.95 -42.43
CA GLN A 14 -13.52 -14.71 -43.41
C GLN A 14 -14.33 -14.69 -44.72
N ASP A 15 -13.72 -14.26 -45.83
CA ASP A 15 -14.19 -14.57 -47.18
C ASP A 15 -12.98 -14.88 -48.09
N HIS A 16 -13.23 -15.76 -49.05
CA HIS A 16 -12.27 -16.57 -49.80
C HIS A 16 -11.70 -15.93 -51.09
N LEU A 17 -10.48 -16.38 -51.47
CA LEU A 17 -9.81 -16.46 -52.81
C LEU A 17 -9.11 -15.21 -53.42
N PRO A 18 -8.14 -15.38 -54.36
CA PRO A 18 -6.94 -16.22 -54.34
C PRO A 18 -5.60 -15.46 -54.59
N ARG A 19 -4.52 -16.22 -54.44
CA ARG A 19 -3.07 -15.91 -54.39
C ARG A 19 -2.47 -15.27 -55.66
N ALA A 20 -1.54 -14.33 -55.48
CA ALA A 20 -0.49 -13.95 -56.43
C ALA A 20 0.90 -13.91 -55.73
N PRO A 21 2.03 -14.13 -56.44
CA PRO A 21 3.24 -14.68 -55.84
C PRO A 21 4.35 -13.66 -55.56
N ASN A 22 5.16 -14.01 -54.55
CA ASN A 22 6.55 -13.59 -54.30
C ASN A 22 6.86 -12.09 -54.21
N GLU A 23 6.73 -11.55 -52.99
CA GLU A 23 7.69 -10.57 -52.49
C GLU A 23 8.30 -11.07 -51.18
N ALA A 24 9.61 -10.89 -51.07
CA ALA A 24 10.48 -11.43 -50.05
C ALA A 24 9.95 -11.19 -48.63
N ALA A 25 9.86 -12.28 -47.86
CA ALA A 25 9.63 -12.22 -46.42
C ALA A 25 10.86 -11.59 -45.74
N VAL A 26 10.91 -10.26 -45.70
CA VAL A 26 11.69 -9.55 -44.69
C VAL A 26 11.01 -9.86 -43.36
N GLY A 27 11.63 -10.74 -42.58
CA GLY A 27 11.19 -11.09 -41.24
C GLY A 27 11.05 -9.83 -40.38
N GLY A 28 9.84 -9.29 -40.33
CA GLY A 28 9.45 -8.13 -39.53
C GLY A 28 9.41 -8.46 -38.05
N GLY A 29 10.54 -8.85 -37.48
CA GLY A 29 10.75 -8.83 -36.04
C GLY A 29 10.72 -7.38 -35.57
N CYS A 30 9.97 -7.10 -34.50
CA CYS A 30 9.89 -5.76 -33.92
C CYS A 30 11.31 -5.25 -33.60
N CYS A 31 11.71 -4.14 -34.23
CA CYS A 31 13.05 -3.54 -34.12
C CYS A 31 13.50 -3.25 -32.67
N TRP A 32 12.55 -3.15 -31.75
CA TRP A 32 12.79 -2.94 -30.31
C TRP A 32 13.22 -4.19 -29.55
N ALA A 33 12.96 -5.39 -30.06
CA ALA A 33 13.37 -6.65 -29.43
C ALA A 33 14.88 -6.92 -29.60
N ASN A 34 15.49 -6.30 -30.62
CA ASN A 34 16.90 -6.47 -30.99
C ASN A 34 17.79 -5.29 -30.55
N LEU A 35 17.23 -4.32 -29.81
CA LEU A 35 18.00 -3.19 -29.30
C LEU A 35 18.99 -3.68 -28.23
N PRO A 36 20.29 -3.33 -28.31
CA PRO A 36 21.25 -3.60 -27.24
C PRO A 36 20.73 -3.12 -25.89
N GLN A 37 21.02 -3.90 -24.83
CA GLN A 37 20.44 -3.67 -23.51
C GLN A 37 20.84 -2.29 -22.94
N GLU A 38 22.01 -1.80 -23.29
CA GLU A 38 22.57 -0.50 -22.91
C GLU A 38 21.76 0.63 -23.53
N LEU A 39 21.47 0.56 -24.83
CA LEU A 39 20.64 1.55 -25.53
C LEU A 39 19.20 1.51 -25.02
N LEU A 40 18.66 0.32 -24.74
CA LEU A 40 17.34 0.18 -24.13
C LEU A 40 17.31 0.83 -22.75
N TRP A 41 18.34 0.62 -21.94
CA TRP A 41 18.47 1.25 -20.62
C TRP A 41 18.44 2.77 -20.74
N GLU A 42 19.26 3.35 -21.63
CA GLU A 42 19.30 4.80 -21.82
C GLU A 42 17.95 5.37 -22.28
N VAL A 43 17.28 4.70 -23.22
CA VAL A 43 15.96 5.14 -23.70
C VAL A 43 14.96 5.13 -22.55
N LEU A 44 14.90 4.05 -21.76
CA LEU A 44 13.99 3.93 -20.64
C LEU A 44 14.32 4.90 -19.50
N LEU A 45 15.60 5.21 -19.29
CA LEU A 45 16.06 6.21 -18.32
C LEU A 45 15.61 7.62 -18.73
N ARG A 46 15.80 7.99 -20.00
CA ARG A 46 15.31 9.27 -20.54
C ARG A 46 13.78 9.40 -20.44
N ILE A 47 13.04 8.31 -20.58
CA ILE A 47 11.59 8.29 -20.36
C ILE A 47 11.25 8.54 -18.88
N GLU A 48 11.96 7.89 -17.94
CA GLU A 48 11.76 8.12 -16.50
C GLU A 48 12.05 9.57 -16.08
N ASP A 49 13.11 10.16 -16.64
CA ASP A 49 13.53 11.53 -16.33
C ASP A 49 12.59 12.59 -16.93
N SER A 50 12.04 12.34 -18.13
CA SER A 50 11.10 13.26 -18.77
C SER A 50 9.68 13.22 -18.18
N GLU A 51 9.28 12.14 -17.50
CA GLU A 51 7.92 11.97 -16.97
C GLU A 51 7.85 12.05 -15.43
N SER A 52 7.96 13.28 -14.92
CA SER A 52 7.99 13.55 -13.48
C SER A 52 6.63 13.40 -12.77
N SER A 53 5.52 13.75 -13.44
CA SER A 53 4.16 13.78 -12.87
C SER A 53 3.17 12.85 -13.58
N TRP A 54 2.07 12.53 -12.89
CA TRP A 54 0.91 11.90 -13.52
C TRP A 54 0.08 12.97 -14.25
N PRO A 55 -0.53 12.70 -15.42
CA PRO A 55 -0.68 11.41 -16.09
C PRO A 55 0.43 11.06 -17.08
N GLN A 56 1.40 11.95 -17.35
CA GLN A 56 2.45 11.69 -18.34
C GLN A 56 3.17 10.37 -18.04
N ARG A 57 3.47 10.12 -16.76
CA ARG A 57 4.09 8.90 -16.21
C ARG A 57 3.38 7.57 -16.54
N LYS A 58 2.22 7.61 -17.21
CA LYS A 58 1.59 6.42 -17.81
C LYS A 58 2.51 5.74 -18.83
N ASN A 59 3.40 6.45 -19.52
CA ASN A 59 4.29 5.81 -20.50
C ASN A 59 5.39 5.00 -19.80
N VAL A 60 5.94 5.47 -18.67
CA VAL A 60 6.83 4.66 -17.80
C VAL A 60 6.16 3.31 -17.44
N VAL A 61 4.89 3.34 -17.07
CA VAL A 61 4.13 2.11 -16.76
C VAL A 61 3.89 1.26 -18.01
N ALA A 62 3.58 1.89 -19.15
CA ALA A 62 3.39 1.20 -20.42
C ALA A 62 4.67 0.48 -20.89
N CYS A 63 5.86 1.09 -20.70
CA CYS A 63 7.15 0.47 -20.97
C CYS A 63 7.33 -0.84 -20.20
N ALA A 64 6.91 -0.90 -18.93
CA ALA A 64 6.93 -2.14 -18.13
C ALA A 64 5.99 -3.23 -18.65
N GLY A 65 5.03 -2.85 -19.49
CA GLY A 65 4.05 -3.73 -20.14
C GLY A 65 4.52 -4.33 -21.45
N VAL A 66 5.58 -3.83 -22.08
CA VAL A 66 6.01 -4.21 -23.44
C VAL A 66 6.49 -5.67 -23.51
N CYS A 67 7.54 -6.01 -22.76
CA CYS A 67 8.07 -7.38 -22.70
C CYS A 67 8.80 -7.62 -21.37
N ARG A 68 9.27 -8.85 -21.12
CA ARG A 68 9.97 -9.21 -19.87
C ARG A 68 11.26 -8.40 -19.68
N SER A 69 12.05 -8.21 -20.74
CA SER A 69 13.31 -7.44 -20.67
C SER A 69 13.06 -5.99 -20.25
N TRP A 70 12.14 -5.30 -20.94
CA TRP A 70 11.75 -3.92 -20.61
C TRP A 70 11.22 -3.80 -19.18
N ARG A 71 10.42 -4.77 -18.74
CA ARG A 71 9.88 -4.80 -17.36
C ARG A 71 10.97 -4.90 -16.31
N ILE A 72 11.99 -5.73 -16.53
CA ILE A 72 13.11 -5.87 -15.59
C ILE A 72 13.87 -4.55 -15.52
N ILE A 73 14.25 -4.00 -16.67
CA ILE A 73 15.03 -2.76 -16.77
C ILE A 73 14.29 -1.58 -16.13
N ILE A 74 13.04 -1.35 -16.50
CA ILE A 74 12.28 -0.20 -15.98
C ILE A 74 12.01 -0.33 -14.47
N LYS A 75 11.85 -1.54 -13.93
CA LYS A 75 11.74 -1.76 -12.48
C LYS A 75 13.03 -1.41 -11.73
N GLN A 76 14.19 -1.54 -12.38
CA GLN A 76 15.49 -1.14 -11.81
C GLN A 76 15.70 0.38 -11.90
N ILE A 77 15.27 0.99 -13.00
CA ILE A 77 15.37 2.44 -13.23
C ILE A 77 14.44 3.22 -12.27
N VAL A 78 13.20 2.74 -12.10
CA VAL A 78 12.19 3.43 -11.26
C VAL A 78 12.52 3.26 -9.79
N LYS A 79 12.99 4.33 -9.17
CA LYS A 79 13.27 4.41 -7.73
C LYS A 79 12.00 4.26 -6.89
N VAL A 80 12.11 3.56 -5.76
CA VAL A 80 11.02 3.38 -4.78
C VAL A 80 10.50 4.72 -4.24
N PRO A 81 9.24 4.79 -3.75
CA PRO A 81 8.62 6.03 -3.28
C PRO A 81 9.39 6.72 -2.15
N GLN A 82 10.13 5.97 -1.34
CA GLN A 82 11.00 6.53 -0.32
C GLN A 82 12.06 7.47 -0.89
N LEU A 83 12.60 7.17 -2.08
CA LEU A 83 13.65 7.94 -2.74
C LEU A 83 13.10 8.93 -3.77
N SER A 84 12.06 8.53 -4.51
CA SER A 84 11.52 9.35 -5.60
C SER A 84 10.34 10.22 -5.21
N GLY A 85 9.61 9.86 -4.15
CA GLY A 85 8.28 10.41 -3.88
C GLY A 85 7.23 10.03 -4.94
N LYS A 86 7.54 9.15 -5.90
CA LYS A 86 6.64 8.80 -7.00
C LYS A 86 6.00 7.43 -6.76
N LEU A 87 4.67 7.37 -6.82
CA LEU A 87 3.92 6.11 -6.78
C LEU A 87 3.66 5.61 -8.21
N THR A 88 4.63 4.91 -8.79
CA THR A 88 4.59 4.53 -10.22
C THR A 88 3.82 3.24 -10.46
N PHE A 89 4.29 2.16 -9.86
CA PHE A 89 3.74 0.81 -10.02
C PHE A 89 2.73 0.48 -8.92
N PRO A 90 1.83 -0.50 -9.13
CA PRO A 90 0.89 -0.91 -8.09
C PRO A 90 1.55 -1.27 -6.76
N ILE A 91 2.74 -1.88 -6.78
CA ILE A 91 3.45 -2.28 -5.56
C ILE A 91 3.90 -1.07 -4.72
N SER A 92 4.07 0.10 -5.33
CA SER A 92 4.46 1.33 -4.63
C SER A 92 3.52 1.71 -3.49
N VAL A 93 2.25 1.28 -3.52
CA VAL A 93 1.28 1.54 -2.43
C VAL A 93 1.61 0.77 -1.14
N LYS A 94 2.45 -0.27 -1.22
CA LYS A 94 2.96 -1.06 -0.07
C LYS A 94 4.37 -0.64 0.35
N GLN A 95 5.00 0.27 -0.39
CA GLN A 95 6.35 0.75 -0.09
C GLN A 95 6.29 2.01 0.79
N PRO A 96 7.28 2.23 1.68
CA PRO A 96 7.34 3.43 2.50
C PRO A 96 7.34 4.72 1.68
N GLY A 97 6.69 5.77 2.20
CA GLY A 97 6.75 7.10 1.61
C GLY A 97 8.13 7.77 1.73
N PRO A 98 8.31 8.98 1.17
CA PRO A 98 9.54 9.76 1.28
C PRO A 98 9.84 10.18 2.72
N LYS A 99 11.11 10.44 3.04
CA LYS A 99 11.52 10.87 4.39
C LYS A 99 11.28 12.36 4.63
N ASP A 100 11.47 13.19 3.60
CA ASP A 100 11.59 14.64 3.77
C ASP A 100 10.24 15.35 3.80
N PHE A 101 9.30 14.93 2.96
CA PHE A 101 7.99 15.56 2.81
C PHE A 101 6.84 14.56 2.97
N LEU A 102 5.61 15.07 3.10
CA LEU A 102 4.40 14.26 3.10
C LEU A 102 3.90 14.07 1.66
N LEU A 103 3.64 12.83 1.25
CA LEU A 103 2.82 12.56 0.08
C LEU A 103 1.39 12.97 0.39
N GLN A 104 0.90 13.93 -0.37
CA GLN A 104 -0.44 14.46 -0.21
C GLN A 104 -1.45 13.59 -0.95
N CYS A 105 -2.39 13.00 -0.22
CA CYS A 105 -3.47 12.22 -0.79
C CYS A 105 -4.82 12.74 -0.28
N PHE A 106 -5.90 12.24 -0.86
CA PHE A 106 -7.25 12.48 -0.37
C PHE A 106 -8.11 11.23 -0.51
N ILE A 107 -9.12 11.15 0.37
CA ILE A 107 -10.09 10.06 0.43
C ILE A 107 -11.45 10.63 0.03
N LYS A 108 -12.03 10.07 -1.02
CA LYS A 108 -13.43 10.29 -1.43
C LYS A 108 -14.28 9.14 -0.90
N ARG A 109 -15.32 9.44 -0.12
CA ARG A 109 -16.25 8.45 0.43
C ARG A 109 -17.53 8.41 -0.40
N ASN A 110 -17.95 7.22 -0.79
CA ASN A 110 -19.31 7.00 -1.24
C ASN A 110 -20.13 6.31 -0.14
N ARG A 111 -21.08 7.05 0.41
CA ARG A 111 -21.93 6.59 1.52
C ARG A 111 -22.94 5.51 1.11
N SER A 112 -23.46 5.55 -0.12
CA SER A 112 -24.48 4.60 -0.57
C SER A 112 -23.91 3.19 -0.69
N THR A 113 -22.74 3.07 -1.30
CA THR A 113 -22.03 1.81 -1.51
C THR A 113 -21.11 1.42 -0.35
N GLN A 114 -20.93 2.32 0.63
CA GLN A 114 -19.96 2.19 1.72
C GLN A 114 -18.54 1.96 1.20
N THR A 115 -18.19 2.65 0.11
CA THR A 115 -16.86 2.59 -0.51
C THR A 115 -16.04 3.85 -0.26
N TYR A 116 -14.73 3.69 -0.25
CA TYR A 116 -13.74 4.72 0.04
C TYR A 116 -12.67 4.63 -1.03
N TYR A 117 -12.32 5.74 -1.65
CA TYR A 117 -11.36 5.79 -2.74
C TYR A 117 -10.21 6.70 -2.34
N LEU A 118 -9.00 6.17 -2.40
CA LEU A 118 -7.76 6.90 -2.14
C LEU A 118 -7.17 7.39 -3.46
N TYR A 119 -6.82 8.67 -3.49
CA TYR A 119 -6.14 9.31 -4.60
C TYR A 119 -4.90 10.05 -4.12
N LEU A 120 -3.83 10.00 -4.90
CA LEU A 120 -2.68 10.90 -4.78
C LEU A 120 -3.06 12.27 -5.36
N GLY A 121 -2.83 13.35 -4.60
CA GLY A 121 -2.95 14.71 -5.10
C GLY A 121 -1.80 15.03 -6.06
N LEU A 122 -2.11 15.65 -7.19
CA LEU A 122 -1.13 16.06 -8.21
C LEU A 122 -0.88 17.57 -8.15
N THR A 123 -1.84 18.30 -7.59
CA THR A 123 -1.77 19.74 -7.32
C THR A 123 -2.14 20.04 -5.87
N ASN A 124 -1.85 21.25 -5.43
CA ASN A 124 -2.28 21.73 -4.11
C ASN A 124 -3.80 22.01 -4.04
N SER A 125 -4.55 21.78 -5.13
CA SER A 125 -6.00 22.01 -5.19
C SER A 125 -6.79 20.78 -4.76
N LEU A 126 -7.79 20.99 -3.91
CA LEU A 126 -8.75 19.94 -3.52
C LEU A 126 -9.75 19.59 -4.64
N LEU A 127 -9.80 20.38 -5.70
CA LEU A 127 -10.61 20.11 -6.90
C LEU A 127 -9.93 19.15 -7.86
N ASP A 128 -8.69 18.74 -7.56
CA ASP A 128 -7.94 17.80 -8.38
C ASP A 128 -8.63 16.43 -8.45
N VAL A 129 -8.62 15.85 -9.65
CA VAL A 129 -9.08 14.47 -9.89
C VAL A 129 -8.12 13.50 -9.20
N GLY A 130 -6.83 13.84 -9.14
CA GLY A 130 -5.78 13.04 -8.53
C GLY A 130 -5.48 11.74 -9.30
N LYS A 131 -4.47 10.99 -8.85
CA LYS A 131 -4.19 9.63 -9.32
C LYS A 131 -4.82 8.62 -8.37
N PHE A 132 -5.75 7.79 -8.86
CA PHE A 132 -6.31 6.69 -8.07
C PHE A 132 -5.23 5.71 -7.59
N LEU A 133 -5.30 5.29 -6.32
CA LEU A 133 -4.36 4.37 -5.69
C LEU A 133 -5.03 3.10 -5.16
N LEU A 134 -6.05 3.24 -4.33
CA LEU A 134 -6.70 2.14 -3.62
C LEU A 134 -8.19 2.41 -3.46
N ALA A 135 -8.99 1.34 -3.47
CA ALA A 135 -10.37 1.39 -3.02
C ALA A 135 -10.55 0.50 -1.80
N ALA A 136 -11.47 0.88 -0.91
CA ALA A 136 -11.88 0.06 0.19
C ALA A 136 -13.40 -0.01 0.28
N ARG A 137 -13.93 -1.18 0.62
CA ARG A 137 -15.37 -1.38 0.87
C ARG A 137 -15.59 -1.85 2.30
N LYS A 138 -16.45 -1.14 3.03
CA LYS A 138 -16.87 -1.51 4.38
C LYS A 138 -17.93 -2.62 4.29
N CYS A 139 -17.65 -3.73 4.95
CA CYS A 139 -18.49 -4.91 5.08
C CYS A 139 -18.81 -5.10 6.57
N ARG A 140 -20.02 -4.75 6.99
CA ARG A 140 -20.49 -5.00 8.35
C ARG A 140 -20.78 -6.50 8.53
N ARG A 141 -20.30 -7.08 9.63
CA ARG A 141 -20.62 -8.43 10.09
C ARG A 141 -21.24 -8.34 11.49
N PRO A 142 -21.93 -9.39 11.98
CA PRO A 142 -22.53 -9.36 13.32
C PRO A 142 -21.52 -9.04 14.44
N THR A 143 -20.31 -9.58 14.36
CA THR A 143 -19.30 -9.47 15.43
C THR A 143 -18.17 -8.48 15.16
N CYS A 144 -18.08 -7.95 13.93
CA CYS A 144 -16.96 -7.12 13.50
C CYS A 144 -17.30 -6.34 12.23
N THR A 145 -16.44 -5.42 11.84
CA THR A 145 -16.50 -4.74 10.55
C THR A 145 -15.21 -5.01 9.80
N ASP A 146 -15.33 -5.49 8.57
CA ASP A 146 -14.20 -5.68 7.66
C ASP A 146 -14.18 -4.51 6.66
N TYR A 147 -13.02 -3.92 6.39
CA TYR A 147 -12.78 -3.11 5.20
C TYR A 147 -11.87 -3.88 4.27
N ILE A 148 -12.37 -4.20 3.07
CA ILE A 148 -11.61 -4.92 2.05
C ILE A 148 -10.93 -3.91 1.16
N ILE A 149 -9.61 -3.97 1.05
CA ILE A 149 -8.80 -2.99 0.32
C ILE A 149 -8.29 -3.63 -0.99
N SER A 150 -8.47 -2.93 -2.10
CA SER A 150 -8.21 -3.39 -3.47
C SER A 150 -7.48 -2.33 -4.30
N LEU A 151 -6.71 -2.77 -5.31
CA LEU A 151 -6.09 -1.92 -6.34
C LEU A 151 -7.07 -1.47 -7.42
N GLN A 152 -8.30 -2.00 -7.45
CA GLN A 152 -9.32 -1.68 -8.45
C GLN A 152 -10.56 -1.09 -7.80
N ALA A 153 -11.13 -0.05 -8.41
CA ALA A 153 -12.25 0.72 -7.87
C ALA A 153 -13.58 -0.02 -8.04
N GLU A 154 -13.72 -0.78 -9.11
CA GLU A 154 -14.93 -1.48 -9.53
C GLU A 154 -15.05 -2.85 -8.88
N ASP A 155 -13.91 -3.44 -8.45
CA ASP A 155 -13.84 -4.83 -7.99
C ASP A 155 -13.16 -4.96 -6.63
N ILE A 156 -13.98 -4.91 -5.58
CA ILE A 156 -13.54 -4.92 -4.19
C ILE A 156 -14.00 -6.23 -3.53
N SER A 157 -13.29 -7.33 -3.77
CA SER A 157 -13.56 -8.64 -3.19
C SER A 157 -12.26 -9.38 -2.79
N LYS A 158 -12.32 -10.23 -1.75
CA LYS A 158 -11.14 -10.95 -1.21
C LYS A 158 -10.60 -12.05 -2.14
N GLY A 159 -11.41 -12.54 -3.09
CA GLY A 159 -11.11 -13.74 -3.89
C GLY A 159 -10.45 -13.48 -5.24
N LYS A 160 -10.01 -12.25 -5.49
CA LYS A 160 -9.53 -11.81 -6.81
C LYS A 160 -8.15 -11.14 -6.72
N ASN A 161 -7.45 -11.11 -7.84
CA ASN A 161 -6.04 -10.70 -7.95
C ASN A 161 -5.76 -9.24 -7.53
N ALA A 162 -6.78 -8.38 -7.45
CA ALA A 162 -6.64 -6.99 -7.05
C ALA A 162 -6.66 -6.77 -5.52
N TYR A 163 -6.92 -7.82 -4.72
CA TYR A 163 -6.96 -7.74 -3.26
C TYR A 163 -5.58 -7.40 -2.68
N VAL A 164 -5.54 -6.35 -1.85
CA VAL A 164 -4.30 -5.82 -1.25
C VAL A 164 -4.19 -6.15 0.23
N GLY A 165 -5.33 -6.26 0.91
CA GLY A 165 -5.38 -6.51 2.34
C GLY A 165 -6.71 -6.12 2.96
N ARG A 166 -6.77 -6.18 4.30
CA ARG A 166 -8.01 -5.96 5.06
C ARG A 166 -7.76 -5.24 6.37
N LEU A 167 -8.64 -4.30 6.72
CA LEU A 167 -8.78 -3.82 8.11
C LEU A 167 -9.95 -4.55 8.76
N ARG A 168 -9.79 -5.03 9.99
CA ARG A 168 -10.89 -5.64 10.77
C ARG A 168 -11.03 -4.95 12.12
N SER A 169 -12.24 -4.52 12.44
CA SER A 169 -12.58 -4.02 13.77
C SER A 169 -12.87 -5.17 14.74
N ASN A 170 -12.75 -4.92 16.02
CA ASN A 170 -13.45 -5.67 17.07
C ASN A 170 -14.96 -5.34 17.06
N PHE A 171 -15.71 -5.99 17.95
CA PHE A 171 -17.15 -5.76 18.08
C PHE A 171 -17.48 -4.28 18.38
N LEU A 172 -16.79 -3.70 19.36
CA LEU A 172 -17.02 -2.33 19.85
C LEU A 172 -16.53 -1.23 18.90
N GLY A 173 -15.67 -1.54 17.93
CA GLY A 173 -15.07 -0.53 17.05
C GLY A 173 -13.94 0.27 17.71
N THR A 174 -13.37 -0.24 18.81
CA THR A 174 -12.29 0.42 19.56
C THR A 174 -10.91 -0.15 19.24
N LYS A 175 -10.84 -1.36 18.68
CA LYS A 175 -9.59 -2.02 18.28
C LYS A 175 -9.70 -2.51 16.85
N PHE A 176 -8.64 -2.35 16.07
CA PHE A 176 -8.58 -2.79 14.69
C PHE A 176 -7.27 -3.51 14.41
N THR A 177 -7.31 -4.47 13.49
CA THR A 177 -6.14 -5.17 12.98
C THR A 177 -6.07 -5.02 11.48
N VAL A 178 -4.92 -4.55 10.99
CA VAL A 178 -4.59 -4.47 9.56
C VAL A 178 -3.94 -5.79 9.14
N PHE A 179 -4.41 -6.40 8.06
CA PHE A 179 -3.89 -7.63 7.50
C PHE A 179 -3.35 -7.40 6.09
N ASP A 180 -2.17 -7.96 5.80
CA ASP A 180 -1.65 -8.04 4.45
C ASP A 180 -2.43 -9.07 3.62
N GLY A 181 -2.62 -8.78 2.33
CA GLY A 181 -3.26 -9.66 1.37
C GLY A 181 -2.34 -10.77 0.83
N GLN A 182 -1.02 -10.60 0.97
CA GLN A 182 -0.06 -11.58 0.51
C GLN A 182 -0.04 -12.84 1.40
N PRO A 183 0.13 -14.05 0.82
CA PRO A 183 0.37 -15.24 1.62
C PRO A 183 1.69 -15.08 2.38
N PRO A 184 1.79 -15.57 3.62
CA PRO A 184 3.06 -15.61 4.33
C PRO A 184 4.08 -16.36 3.46
N HIS A 185 5.31 -15.86 3.36
CA HIS A 185 6.40 -16.57 2.68
C HIS A 185 6.47 -18.04 3.13
N ALA A 186 6.87 -18.91 2.22
CA ALA A 186 6.95 -20.36 2.43
C ALA A 186 7.65 -20.67 3.76
N GLY A 187 6.89 -21.13 4.76
CA GLY A 187 7.38 -21.51 6.08
C GLY A 187 6.66 -20.90 7.29
N ALA A 188 5.89 -19.82 7.15
CA ALA A 188 5.21 -19.22 8.29
C ALA A 188 3.90 -19.96 8.64
N LYS A 189 3.83 -20.51 9.87
CA LYS A 189 2.64 -21.20 10.40
C LYS A 189 1.47 -20.22 10.53
N MET A 190 0.35 -20.53 9.88
CA MET A 190 -0.89 -19.74 9.98
C MET A 190 -1.47 -19.76 11.40
N ALA A 191 -1.88 -18.59 11.89
CA ALA A 191 -2.82 -18.50 13.01
C ALA A 191 -4.19 -19.03 12.53
N LYS A 192 -4.55 -20.24 12.97
CA LYS A 192 -5.85 -20.85 12.65
C LYS A 192 -6.96 -20.08 13.38
N SER A 193 -7.65 -19.18 12.68
CA SER A 193 -8.91 -18.61 13.14
C SER A 193 -10.00 -19.70 13.07
N ARG A 194 -10.37 -20.27 14.21
CA ARG A 194 -11.51 -21.20 14.33
C ARG A 194 -12.83 -20.44 14.17
N SER A 195 -13.30 -20.26 12.95
CA SER A 195 -14.68 -19.86 12.70
C SER A 195 -15.10 -20.41 11.34
N SER A 196 -16.25 -21.09 11.34
CA SER A 196 -16.87 -21.89 10.27
C SER A 196 -16.26 -23.28 10.01
N ARG A 197 -16.59 -24.24 10.89
CA ARG A 197 -16.86 -25.61 10.43
C ARG A 197 -18.29 -25.97 10.84
N LEU A 198 -19.18 -26.03 9.85
CA LEU A 198 -20.28 -26.98 9.83
C LEU A 198 -20.30 -27.61 8.43
N ALA A 199 -20.65 -28.90 8.39
CA ALA A 199 -20.08 -29.90 7.50
C ALA A 199 -20.80 -30.09 6.14
N ASN A 200 -20.05 -30.75 5.25
CA ASN A 200 -20.43 -31.53 4.07
C ASN A 200 -20.98 -30.83 2.82
N LEU A 201 -20.16 -30.80 1.76
CA LEU A 201 -20.39 -31.54 0.50
C LEU A 201 -19.23 -31.31 -0.50
N LYS A 202 -18.70 -32.43 -1.00
CA LYS A 202 -17.75 -32.63 -2.12
C LYS A 202 -16.44 -31.82 -2.12
N GLN A 203 -15.36 -32.60 -2.10
CA GLN A 203 -13.96 -32.25 -2.22
C GLN A 203 -13.67 -31.35 -3.43
N VAL A 204 -13.78 -30.04 -3.24
CA VAL A 204 -13.01 -29.05 -3.98
C VAL A 204 -11.87 -28.65 -3.06
N SER A 205 -10.62 -28.87 -3.49
CA SER A 205 -9.42 -28.39 -2.82
C SER A 205 -9.66 -26.97 -2.27
N PRO A 206 -9.62 -26.74 -0.94
CA PRO A 206 -9.84 -25.40 -0.42
C PRO A 206 -8.66 -24.55 -0.88
N ARG A 207 -8.94 -23.63 -1.81
CA ARG A 207 -8.05 -22.50 -2.14
C ARG A 207 -7.50 -21.96 -0.82
N VAL A 208 -6.18 -22.04 -0.64
CA VAL A 208 -5.47 -21.60 0.57
C VAL A 208 -5.97 -20.21 0.96
N PRO A 209 -6.41 -19.97 2.21
CA PRO A 209 -6.91 -18.66 2.61
C PRO A 209 -5.83 -17.61 2.38
N SER A 210 -6.01 -16.76 1.36
CA SER A 210 -5.08 -15.69 1.03
C SER A 210 -5.11 -14.62 2.12
N GLY A 211 -3.92 -14.19 2.60
CA GLY A 211 -3.71 -12.92 3.29
C GLY A 211 -4.33 -12.74 4.68
N ASN A 212 -3.66 -13.26 5.72
CA ASN A 212 -3.96 -12.96 7.13
C ASN A 212 -2.68 -12.66 7.95
N CYS A 213 -1.63 -12.09 7.34
CA CYS A 213 -0.47 -11.64 8.12
C CYS A 213 -0.79 -10.29 8.79
N PRO A 214 -0.85 -10.19 10.13
CA PRO A 214 -1.14 -8.92 10.79
C PRO A 214 0.03 -7.95 10.60
N MET A 215 -0.28 -6.72 10.12
CA MET A 215 0.72 -5.68 9.85
C MET A 215 0.73 -4.56 10.89
N ALA A 216 -0.43 -4.29 11.50
CA ALA A 216 -0.59 -3.25 12.49
C ALA A 216 -1.83 -3.49 13.38
N HIS A 217 -1.77 -3.01 14.61
CA HIS A 217 -2.91 -2.90 15.52
C HIS A 217 -3.20 -1.44 15.80
N ILE A 218 -4.47 -1.05 15.73
CA ILE A 218 -4.95 0.31 16.01
C ILE A 218 -5.89 0.22 17.20
N SER A 219 -5.67 1.04 18.22
CA SER A 219 -6.49 1.10 19.41
C SER A 219 -6.94 2.54 19.65
N TYR A 220 -8.21 2.70 19.98
CA TYR A 220 -8.79 3.93 20.48
C TYR A 220 -9.06 3.75 21.96
N GLU A 221 -8.56 4.67 22.78
CA GLU A 221 -8.92 4.72 24.19
C GLU A 221 -10.36 5.19 24.33
N LEU A 222 -11.10 4.53 25.22
CA LEU A 222 -12.44 4.94 25.58
C LEU A 222 -12.31 6.01 26.66
N ASN A 223 -12.86 7.20 26.41
CA ASN A 223 -12.96 8.22 27.44
C ASN A 223 -13.89 7.68 28.55
N THR A 224 -13.37 7.48 29.75
CA THR A 224 -14.21 7.22 30.94
C THR A 224 -14.91 8.51 31.38
N LEU A 225 -16.04 8.36 32.09
CA LEU A 225 -17.00 9.40 32.48
C LEU A 225 -16.32 10.75 32.80
N GLY A 226 -16.61 11.79 32.01
CA GLY A 226 -16.26 13.18 32.32
C GLY A 226 -15.03 13.77 31.62
N SER A 227 -14.19 12.96 30.95
CA SER A 227 -13.04 13.50 30.19
C SER A 227 -13.48 14.07 28.83
N ARG A 228 -13.64 15.40 28.77
CA ARG A 228 -13.85 16.14 27.52
C ARG A 228 -12.50 16.28 26.79
N GLY A 229 -12.24 15.42 25.81
CA GLY A 229 -11.01 15.51 25.00
C GLY A 229 -11.04 14.65 23.72
N PRO A 230 -10.22 14.98 22.71
CA PRO A 230 -10.04 14.14 21.51
C PRO A 230 -9.61 12.72 21.90
N ARG A 231 -10.19 11.70 21.25
CA ARG A 231 -9.87 10.29 21.55
C ARG A 231 -8.39 10.01 21.35
N ARG A 232 -7.77 9.37 22.34
CA ARG A 232 -6.38 8.91 22.24
C ARG A 232 -6.32 7.71 21.30
N MET A 233 -5.44 7.81 20.31
CA MET A 233 -5.28 6.82 19.26
C MET A 233 -3.84 6.32 19.28
N GLN A 234 -3.67 5.00 19.31
CA GLN A 234 -2.37 4.34 19.26
C GLN A 234 -2.35 3.31 18.13
N CYS A 235 -1.31 3.35 17.30
CA CYS A 235 -1.07 2.38 16.23
C CYS A 235 0.25 1.65 16.49
N ASN A 236 0.20 0.36 16.78
CA ASN A 236 1.37 -0.49 16.85
C ASN A 236 1.65 -1.11 15.47
N MET A 237 2.74 -0.69 14.83
CA MET A 237 3.16 -1.13 13.51
C MET A 237 4.05 -2.38 13.61
N ILE A 238 3.42 -3.56 13.68
CA ILE A 238 4.09 -4.88 13.87
C ILE A 238 5.22 -5.11 12.86
N THR A 239 5.01 -4.69 11.62
CA THR A 239 5.98 -4.92 10.53
C THR A 239 7.11 -3.89 10.49
N ILE A 240 6.98 -2.75 11.15
CA ILE A 240 7.96 -1.66 11.08
C ILE A 240 8.71 -1.60 12.42
N PRO A 241 10.01 -1.90 12.47
CA PRO A 241 10.79 -1.76 13.71
C PRO A 241 10.85 -0.31 14.18
N ALA A 242 10.88 -0.07 15.50
CA ALA A 242 11.06 1.28 16.06
C ALA A 242 12.36 1.96 15.58
N THR A 243 13.41 1.17 15.30
CA THR A 243 14.69 1.66 14.74
C THR A 243 14.55 2.31 13.37
N SER A 244 13.46 2.07 12.64
CA SER A 244 13.22 2.62 11.31
C SER A 244 13.27 4.16 11.30
N ILE A 245 12.88 4.81 12.40
CA ILE A 245 12.76 6.26 12.51
C ILE A 245 14.10 6.95 12.80
N ARG A 246 15.08 6.20 13.31
CA ARG A 246 16.41 6.73 13.61
C ARG A 246 17.15 7.15 12.33
N PRO A 247 18.15 8.05 12.41
CA PRO A 247 19.04 8.33 11.28
C PRO A 247 19.60 7.01 10.72
N GLY A 248 19.53 6.82 9.39
CA GLY A 248 19.93 5.57 8.73
C GLY A 248 18.97 4.39 8.87
N GLY A 249 17.89 4.51 9.66
CA GLY A 249 16.88 3.46 9.82
C GLY A 249 16.18 3.09 8.49
N LEU A 250 15.86 1.80 8.37
CA LEU A 250 15.20 1.20 7.20
C LEU A 250 13.88 0.55 7.61
N ALA A 251 12.81 0.91 6.90
CA ALA A 251 11.53 0.23 6.98
C ALA A 251 11.48 -0.90 5.94
N PRO A 252 10.78 -2.02 6.24
CA PRO A 252 10.63 -3.09 5.27
C PRO A 252 9.96 -2.57 3.99
N THR A 253 10.60 -2.84 2.86
CA THR A 253 10.11 -2.43 1.55
C THR A 253 9.71 -3.67 0.77
N GLN A 254 8.42 -3.79 0.47
CA GLN A 254 7.92 -4.90 -0.33
C GLN A 254 8.30 -4.69 -1.81
N ALA A 255 8.97 -5.67 -2.41
CA ALA A 255 9.44 -5.58 -3.79
C ALA A 255 8.34 -5.94 -4.81
N GLU A 256 7.49 -6.93 -4.51
CA GLU A 256 6.47 -7.44 -5.44
C GLU A 256 5.20 -7.98 -4.73
N PHE A 257 4.09 -8.05 -5.47
CA PHE A 257 2.92 -8.84 -5.08
C PHE A 257 3.12 -10.27 -5.59
N SER A 258 3.01 -11.28 -4.72
CA SER A 258 3.00 -12.69 -5.12
C SER A 258 1.72 -12.94 -5.93
N LEU A 259 1.87 -13.00 -7.25
CA LEU A 259 0.79 -13.38 -8.18
C LEU A 259 0.67 -14.90 -8.21
N ASN A 260 -0.43 -15.43 -7.68
CA ASN A 260 -0.79 -16.83 -7.92
C ASN A 260 -1.31 -17.00 -9.35
N SER A 261 -0.45 -17.46 -10.26
CA SER A 261 -0.72 -18.40 -11.37
C SER A 261 0.31 -18.25 -12.49
N VAL A 262 1.21 -19.23 -12.61
CA VAL A 262 1.47 -20.12 -13.77
C VAL A 262 2.82 -20.81 -13.48
N ASN A 263 2.77 -22.13 -13.36
CA ASN A 263 3.84 -23.14 -13.34
C ASN A 263 5.31 -22.67 -13.16
N PRO A 264 6.06 -23.16 -12.15
CA PRO A 264 7.51 -23.05 -12.19
C PRO A 264 8.01 -23.93 -13.36
N SER A 265 8.45 -23.31 -14.44
CA SER A 265 9.27 -24.01 -15.44
C SER A 265 10.57 -24.47 -14.77
N PRO A 266 11.08 -25.68 -15.08
CA PRO A 266 12.26 -26.23 -14.43
C PRO A 266 13.49 -25.38 -14.79
N SER A 267 14.16 -24.81 -13.79
CA SER A 267 15.44 -24.16 -13.96
C SER A 267 16.51 -25.22 -14.22
N ILE A 268 17.13 -25.17 -15.40
CA ILE A 268 18.39 -25.86 -15.71
C ILE A 268 19.49 -25.29 -14.78
N PRO A 269 20.35 -26.12 -14.18
CA PRO A 269 21.32 -25.69 -13.17
C PRO A 269 22.59 -25.19 -13.84
N ASN A 270 23.08 -24.01 -13.46
CA ASN A 270 24.44 -23.59 -13.83
C ASN A 270 25.25 -23.22 -12.59
N PHE A 271 26.08 -24.19 -12.23
CA PHE A 271 27.46 -24.14 -11.72
C PHE A 271 27.89 -23.03 -10.76
N HIS A 272 28.29 -23.51 -9.58
CA HIS A 272 28.98 -22.83 -8.49
C HIS A 272 30.31 -22.19 -8.92
N SER A 273 30.63 -21.04 -8.29
CA SER A 273 31.99 -20.79 -7.82
C SER A 273 31.94 -20.26 -6.39
N LYS A 274 32.74 -20.92 -5.54
CA LYS A 274 32.83 -20.81 -4.09
C LYS A 274 33.44 -19.47 -3.65
N SER A 275 32.93 -18.91 -2.56
CA SER A 275 33.81 -18.49 -1.45
C SER A 275 33.04 -18.57 -0.14
N ALA A 276 33.69 -19.20 0.83
CA ALA A 276 33.15 -19.54 2.13
C ALA A 276 33.32 -18.38 3.11
N SER A 277 32.31 -18.15 3.94
CA SER A 277 32.55 -17.82 5.35
C SER A 277 31.36 -18.35 6.15
N MET A 278 31.68 -19.31 7.01
CA MET A 278 30.76 -20.08 7.84
C MET A 278 31.10 -19.72 9.27
N GLU A 279 30.20 -19.03 9.96
CA GLU A 279 30.26 -18.93 11.42
C GLU A 279 28.96 -19.46 12.02
N ASN A 280 29.17 -20.43 12.89
CA ASN A 280 28.20 -21.33 13.48
C ASN A 280 27.27 -20.62 14.47
N ILE A 281 25.97 -20.92 14.41
CA ILE A 281 25.10 -20.77 15.59
C ILE A 281 24.45 -22.13 15.87
N VAL A 282 24.91 -22.68 16.99
CA VAL A 282 24.45 -23.89 17.66
C VAL A 282 22.96 -23.81 17.97
N SER A 283 22.24 -24.85 17.58
CA SER A 283 20.90 -25.19 18.05
C SER A 283 20.93 -25.46 19.55
N GLY A 284 20.33 -24.56 20.34
CA GLY A 284 20.08 -24.74 21.77
C GLY A 284 18.59 -24.55 22.06
N SER A 285 17.91 -25.66 22.31
CA SER A 285 16.53 -25.71 22.80
C SER A 285 16.43 -25.19 24.24
N GLY A 286 15.71 -24.10 24.44
CA GLY A 286 15.31 -23.56 25.75
C GLY A 286 14.12 -22.61 25.61
N PRO A 287 13.31 -22.36 26.66
CA PRO A 287 12.08 -21.58 26.56
C PRO A 287 12.44 -20.10 26.35
N LEU A 288 12.35 -19.64 25.11
CA LEU A 288 12.67 -18.27 24.74
C LEU A 288 11.59 -17.32 25.25
N SER A 289 11.95 -16.60 26.31
CA SER A 289 11.35 -15.33 26.69
C SER A 289 11.27 -14.41 25.46
N HIS A 290 10.08 -13.84 25.24
CA HIS A 290 9.84 -12.82 24.23
C HIS A 290 10.73 -11.59 24.48
N LYS A 291 11.93 -11.56 23.91
CA LYS A 291 12.61 -10.28 23.65
C LYS A 291 11.81 -9.56 22.57
N ASN A 292 10.90 -8.71 23.03
CA ASN A 292 10.06 -7.85 22.23
C ASN A 292 10.96 -6.84 21.49
N ASN A 293 11.40 -7.16 20.28
CA ASN A 293 12.09 -6.21 19.42
C ASN A 293 11.02 -5.20 18.94
N GLY A 294 10.81 -4.15 19.75
CA GLY A 294 9.60 -3.32 19.73
C GLY A 294 9.23 -2.80 18.35
N GLY A 295 8.01 -3.13 17.90
CA GLY A 295 7.40 -2.53 16.72
C GLY A 295 7.20 -1.02 16.93
N LEU A 296 7.21 -0.26 15.85
CA LEU A 296 7.01 1.18 15.90
C LEU A 296 5.60 1.50 16.42
N VAL A 297 5.54 2.26 17.51
CA VAL A 297 4.29 2.79 18.04
C VAL A 297 4.08 4.21 17.53
N LEU A 298 2.92 4.48 16.93
CA LEU A 298 2.47 5.82 16.56
C LEU A 298 1.33 6.26 17.48
N THR A 299 1.34 7.51 17.91
CA THR A 299 0.30 8.08 18.78
C THR A 299 -0.22 9.38 18.20
N ASN A 300 -1.45 9.76 18.58
CA ASN A 300 -1.98 11.07 18.19
C ASN A 300 -1.11 12.19 18.78
N LYS A 301 -0.76 13.17 17.94
CA LYS A 301 -0.10 14.39 18.40
C LYS A 301 -1.05 15.15 19.33
N ALA A 302 -0.52 15.62 20.46
CA ALA A 302 -1.28 16.48 21.36
C ALA A 302 -1.59 17.82 20.65
N PRO A 303 -2.84 18.34 20.78
CA PRO A 303 -3.16 19.65 20.25
C PRO A 303 -2.37 20.73 20.99
N ARG A 304 -2.15 21.88 20.34
CA ARG A 304 -1.57 23.06 20.96
C ARG A 304 -2.67 24.08 21.26
N TRP A 305 -2.52 24.81 22.35
CA TRP A 305 -3.40 25.93 22.65
C TRP A 305 -3.20 27.03 21.60
N HIS A 306 -4.29 27.58 21.08
CA HIS A 306 -4.26 28.70 20.16
C HIS A 306 -4.93 29.90 20.81
N GLU A 307 -4.12 30.88 21.21
CA GLU A 307 -4.58 32.03 22.01
C GLU A 307 -5.69 32.83 21.30
N GLN A 308 -5.55 33.15 20.01
CA GLN A 308 -6.56 33.95 19.29
C GLN A 308 -7.91 33.24 19.13
N LEU A 309 -7.91 31.91 19.05
CA LEU A 309 -9.13 31.12 18.85
C LEU A 309 -9.66 30.52 20.15
N GLN A 310 -8.94 30.72 21.27
CA GLN A 310 -9.24 30.18 22.60
C GLN A 310 -9.61 28.68 22.56
N CYS A 311 -8.88 27.90 21.76
CA CYS A 311 -9.14 26.48 21.62
C CYS A 311 -7.87 25.64 21.41
N TRP A 312 -7.96 24.37 21.77
CA TRP A 312 -6.94 23.37 21.49
C TRP A 312 -7.04 22.90 20.03
N CYS A 313 -6.01 23.15 19.22
CA CYS A 313 -6.02 22.80 17.81
C CYS A 313 -4.71 22.16 17.33
N LEU A 314 -4.79 21.47 16.21
CA LEU A 314 -3.62 20.98 15.47
C LEU A 314 -3.41 21.86 14.25
N ASN A 315 -2.14 22.16 13.92
CA ASN A 315 -1.82 22.90 12.71
C ASN A 315 -1.76 21.95 11.50
N PHE A 316 -2.78 22.02 10.65
CA PHE A 316 -2.87 21.24 9.42
C PHE A 316 -2.33 21.98 8.19
N HIS A 317 -1.76 23.18 8.33
CA HIS A 317 -1.19 23.98 7.25
C HIS A 317 -2.18 24.20 6.09
N GLY A 318 -3.45 24.48 6.42
CA GLY A 318 -4.53 24.67 5.44
C GLY A 318 -5.03 23.39 4.77
N ARG A 319 -4.45 22.22 5.03
CA ARG A 319 -4.90 20.94 4.44
C ARG A 319 -6.26 20.49 4.95
N VAL A 320 -6.61 20.86 6.19
CA VAL A 320 -7.88 20.48 6.83
C VAL A 320 -8.65 21.75 7.14
N THR A 321 -9.90 21.81 6.64
CA THR A 321 -10.73 23.02 6.68
C THR A 321 -12.02 22.84 7.45
N VAL A 322 -12.43 21.60 7.75
CA VAL A 322 -13.68 21.30 8.44
C VAL A 322 -13.40 20.64 9.78
N ALA A 323 -13.91 21.24 10.87
CA ALA A 323 -13.84 20.66 12.21
C ALA A 323 -14.51 19.28 12.27
N SER A 324 -13.85 18.31 12.89
CA SER A 324 -14.30 16.92 12.97
C SER A 324 -13.47 16.14 13.97
N VAL A 325 -14.11 15.25 14.74
CA VAL A 325 -13.43 14.27 15.64
C VAL A 325 -12.49 13.31 14.90
N LYS A 326 -12.56 13.28 13.56
CA LYS A 326 -11.69 12.49 12.69
C LYS A 326 -10.41 13.21 12.32
N ASN A 327 -10.24 14.48 12.68
CA ASN A 327 -9.03 15.23 12.35
C ASN A 327 -7.93 14.85 13.34
N PHE A 328 -6.84 14.27 12.86
CA PHE A 328 -5.72 13.88 13.69
C PHE A 328 -4.38 13.94 12.94
N GLN A 329 -3.30 14.03 13.71
CA GLN A 329 -1.94 13.83 13.25
C GLN A 329 -1.33 12.68 14.08
N LEU A 330 -0.62 11.76 13.45
CA LEU A 330 0.15 10.73 14.14
C LEU A 330 1.64 11.06 14.09
N VAL A 331 2.29 10.85 15.23
CA VAL A 331 3.73 10.98 15.44
C VAL A 331 4.28 9.69 16.04
N ALA A 332 5.60 9.51 16.03
CA ALA A 332 6.22 8.37 16.71
C ALA A 332 6.10 8.53 18.22
N SER A 333 5.77 7.45 18.92
CA SER A 333 5.78 7.43 20.38
C SER A 333 7.20 7.63 20.89
N PRO A 334 7.43 8.54 21.86
CA PRO A 334 8.71 8.68 22.52
C PRO A 334 8.89 7.53 23.52
N GLU A 335 9.32 6.36 23.07
CA GLU A 335 9.71 5.27 23.98
C GLU A 335 11.21 5.33 24.27
N ALA A 336 11.54 5.68 25.52
CA ALA A 336 12.79 5.44 26.25
C ALA A 336 14.12 6.07 25.76
N GLU A 337 14.10 7.09 24.90
CA GLU A 337 15.27 7.92 24.58
C GLU A 337 14.86 9.39 24.55
N PRO A 338 15.74 10.35 24.89
CA PRO A 338 15.38 11.77 24.96
C PRO A 338 14.73 12.21 23.65
N ALA A 339 13.58 12.87 23.78
CA ALA A 339 12.73 13.31 22.68
C ALA A 339 13.47 14.29 21.77
N GLY A 340 14.27 13.76 20.84
CA GLY A 340 14.85 14.55 19.77
C GLY A 340 13.76 15.03 18.79
N PRO A 341 14.08 16.02 17.92
CA PRO A 341 13.14 16.62 16.96
C PRO A 341 12.52 15.61 15.98
N VAL A 342 13.03 14.38 15.92
CA VAL A 342 12.53 13.28 15.10
C VAL A 342 11.15 12.79 15.57
N HIS A 343 10.86 12.82 16.88
CA HIS A 343 9.61 12.31 17.46
C HIS A 343 8.41 13.26 17.25
N GLU A 344 8.65 14.51 16.87
CA GLU A 344 7.56 15.48 16.59
C GLU A 344 7.13 15.51 15.11
N LYS A 345 7.87 14.80 14.26
CA LYS A 345 7.64 14.77 12.82
C LYS A 345 6.33 14.03 12.53
N ILE A 346 5.40 14.73 11.88
CA ILE A 346 4.08 14.19 11.53
C ILE A 346 4.24 13.06 10.52
N ILE A 347 3.95 11.82 10.89
CA ILE A 347 4.04 10.64 10.00
C ILE A 347 2.78 10.48 9.16
N LEU A 348 1.62 10.78 9.75
CA LEU A 348 0.32 10.75 9.08
C LEU A 348 -0.50 11.97 9.52
N GLN A 349 -1.11 12.66 8.57
CA GLN A 349 -2.05 13.75 8.79
C GLN A 349 -3.35 13.41 8.10
N PHE A 350 -4.46 13.41 8.84
CA PHE A 350 -5.77 13.10 8.30
C PHE A 350 -6.79 14.13 8.78
N GLY A 351 -7.69 14.56 7.89
CA GLY A 351 -8.78 15.43 8.30
C GLY A 351 -9.81 15.71 7.23
N LYS A 352 -10.92 16.28 7.68
CA LYS A 352 -12.10 16.55 6.87
C LYS A 352 -11.98 17.88 6.14
N VAL A 353 -12.35 17.89 4.87
CA VAL A 353 -12.43 19.10 4.05
C VAL A 353 -13.81 19.30 3.41
N GLY A 354 -14.65 18.27 3.40
CA GLY A 354 -16.02 18.33 2.91
C GLY A 354 -16.90 17.23 3.50
N LYS A 355 -18.14 17.11 3.02
CA LYS A 355 -19.11 16.10 3.50
C LYS A 355 -18.57 14.67 3.37
N ASP A 356 -17.97 14.38 2.22
CA ASP A 356 -17.47 13.07 1.82
C ASP A 356 -16.04 13.12 1.25
N LEU A 357 -15.30 14.17 1.59
CA LEU A 357 -13.93 14.41 1.15
C LEU A 357 -13.02 14.68 2.35
N PHE A 358 -11.87 14.01 2.38
CA PHE A 358 -10.90 14.06 3.47
C PHE A 358 -9.48 14.11 2.90
N THR A 359 -8.58 14.88 3.49
CA THR A 359 -7.15 14.81 3.17
C THR A 359 -6.47 13.71 3.97
N MET A 360 -5.49 13.05 3.36
CA MET A 360 -4.65 12.03 3.97
C MET A 360 -3.22 12.25 3.48
N ASP A 361 -2.36 12.83 4.32
CA ASP A 361 -0.98 13.08 3.94
C ASP A 361 -0.07 12.15 4.77
N TYR A 362 0.85 11.43 4.14
CA TYR A 362 1.69 10.46 4.84
C TYR A 362 3.15 10.51 4.40
N ARG A 363 4.05 10.02 5.24
CA ARG A 363 5.47 9.89 4.90
C ARG A 363 6.07 8.62 5.47
N TYR A 364 7.36 8.42 5.22
CA TYR A 364 8.15 7.39 5.88
C TYR A 364 7.92 7.37 7.41
N PRO A 365 7.82 6.20 8.08
CA PRO A 365 8.12 4.86 7.57
C PRO A 365 6.92 4.09 7.02
N ILE A 366 5.73 4.70 6.95
CA ILE A 366 4.51 3.99 6.54
C ILE A 366 4.27 4.06 5.03
N SER A 367 3.55 3.07 4.51
CA SER A 367 3.08 3.01 3.12
C SER A 367 1.68 3.61 2.95
N ALA A 368 1.29 3.89 1.69
CA ALA A 368 -0.07 4.36 1.39
C ALA A 368 -1.15 3.38 1.88
N PHE A 369 -0.90 2.07 1.74
CA PHE A 369 -1.79 1.02 2.23
C PHE A 369 -1.99 1.08 3.75
N GLN A 370 -0.90 1.20 4.51
CA GLN A 370 -0.95 1.31 5.97
C GLN A 370 -1.65 2.60 6.40
N ALA A 371 -1.26 3.75 5.81
CA ALA A 371 -1.88 5.05 6.08
C ALA A 371 -3.39 5.03 5.81
N PHE A 372 -3.80 4.45 4.68
CA PHE A 372 -5.21 4.34 4.31
C PHE A 372 -5.98 3.44 5.28
N ALA A 373 -5.43 2.28 5.65
CA ALA A 373 -6.05 1.38 6.61
C ALA A 373 -6.21 2.04 7.99
N ILE A 374 -5.22 2.83 8.44
CA ILE A 374 -5.30 3.63 9.66
C ILE A 374 -6.46 4.62 9.57
N CYS A 375 -6.54 5.41 8.49
CA CYS A 375 -7.61 6.40 8.30
C CYS A 375 -8.99 5.75 8.23
N LEU A 376 -9.12 4.58 7.58
CA LEU A 376 -10.38 3.82 7.50
C LEU A 376 -10.96 3.46 8.87
N SER A 377 -10.10 3.21 9.87
CA SER A 377 -10.56 2.91 11.23
C SER A 377 -11.34 4.07 11.86
N SER A 378 -11.01 5.33 11.53
CA SER A 378 -11.69 6.52 12.05
C SER A 378 -13.12 6.70 11.52
N PHE A 379 -13.48 6.00 10.43
CA PHE A 379 -14.82 6.04 9.86
C PHE A 379 -15.77 5.05 10.52
N ASP A 380 -15.27 4.11 11.34
CA ASP A 380 -16.12 3.16 12.02
C ASP A 380 -16.69 3.74 13.33
N THR A 381 -17.79 4.48 13.20
CA THR A 381 -18.55 5.00 14.35
C THR A 381 -19.51 3.93 14.85
N LYS A 382 -19.12 3.21 15.91
CA LYS A 382 -20.02 2.37 16.72
C LYS A 382 -20.33 3.08 18.05
N ILE A 383 -21.22 2.54 18.88
CA ILE A 383 -21.77 3.17 20.10
C ILE A 383 -20.71 3.75 21.05
N ALA A 384 -19.52 3.16 21.11
CA ALA A 384 -18.38 3.67 21.91
C ALA A 384 -17.60 4.82 21.24
N CYS A 385 -18.02 5.20 20.03
CA CYS A 385 -17.34 6.09 19.10
C CYS A 385 -18.17 7.33 18.68
N GLU A 386 -19.26 7.63 19.39
CA GLU A 386 -19.89 8.96 19.47
C GLU A 386 -19.43 9.66 20.74
#